data_AF-I3KUU5-F1
#
_entry.id   AF-I3KUU5-F1
#
_cell.length_a   1.000
_cell.length_b   1.000
_cell.length_c   1.000
_cell.angle_alpha   90.00
_cell.angle_beta   90.00
_cell.angle_gamma   90.00
#
_symmetry.space_group_name_H-M   'P 1'
#
loop_
_entity.id
_entity.type
_entity.pdbx_description
1 polymer ?
#
loop_
_entity_poly.entity_id
_entity_poly.type
_entity_poly.pdbx_seq_one_letter_code
_entity_poly.pdbx_strand_id
1 'polypeptide(L)'
;MRSDNAEAERDNTSAERSTSTRCFLQAATMLSKREKDLIKEIWERLTPVAAEIGADALLRMFASYPGTKTYFSHLDISPNSSHLLAHGKKIVLAIAEGAQDISQLTVTLAPLQTLHAYQLRIDPRNFKLLSHSMLVSLACYLGDEFTPVAHAAMDKYLSAFAAVLAEKYR
;
A
#
# COMPACT_ATOMS: atom_id res chain seq x y z
N MET A 1 26.27 41.14 12.77
CA MET A 1 24.97 40.92 12.10
C MET A 1 24.97 39.59 11.34
N ARG A 2 25.04 38.44 12.01
CA ARG A 2 24.95 37.12 11.34
C ARG A 2 24.70 35.98 12.34
N SER A 3 23.62 36.07 13.11
CA SER A 3 23.33 35.03 14.11
C SER A 3 21.84 34.83 14.44
N ASP A 4 20.91 35.08 13.52
CA ASP A 4 19.47 34.88 13.82
C ASP A 4 18.71 34.02 12.79
N ASN A 5 19.40 33.36 11.84
CA ASN A 5 18.72 32.70 10.71
C ASN A 5 18.73 31.16 10.73
N ALA A 6 19.17 30.52 11.82
CA ALA A 6 19.30 29.05 11.90
C ALA A 6 18.20 28.37 12.75
N GLU A 7 17.37 29.15 13.45
CA GLU A 7 16.35 28.64 14.37
C GLU A 7 14.95 28.62 13.71
N ALA A 8 14.70 29.52 12.76
CA ALA A 8 13.45 29.57 11.98
C ALA A 8 13.29 28.39 10.98
N GLU A 9 14.36 27.72 10.59
CA GLU A 9 14.33 26.63 9.59
C GLU A 9 14.06 25.24 10.24
N ARG A 10 14.38 25.08 11.53
CA ARG A 10 14.09 23.85 12.29
C ARG A 10 12.62 23.75 12.69
N ASP A 11 11.98 24.89 12.92
CA ASP A 11 10.57 24.94 13.35
C ASP A 11 9.59 24.79 12.16
N ASN A 12 10.00 25.17 10.95
CA ASN A 12 9.21 24.92 9.75
C ASN A 12 9.19 23.43 9.36
N THR A 13 10.29 22.71 9.61
CA THR A 13 10.41 21.26 9.31
C THR A 13 9.57 20.39 10.25
N SER A 14 9.38 20.81 11.51
CA SER A 14 8.55 20.11 12.50
C SER A 14 7.05 20.37 12.28
N ALA A 15 6.69 21.60 11.89
CA ALA A 15 5.32 21.99 11.55
C ALA A 15 4.82 21.33 10.25
N GLU A 16 5.67 21.25 9.20
CA GLU A 16 5.39 20.54 7.95
C GLU A 16 5.33 19.00 8.15
N ARG A 17 6.18 18.43 9.03
CA ARG A 17 6.06 17.03 9.47
C ARG A 17 4.72 16.76 10.15
N SER A 18 4.26 17.69 11.00
CA SER A 18 3.01 17.54 11.74
C SER A 18 1.78 17.70 10.84
N THR A 19 1.81 18.61 9.87
CA THR A 19 0.69 18.81 8.91
C THR A 19 0.63 17.70 7.86
N SER A 20 1.77 17.24 7.35
CA SER A 20 1.84 16.13 6.39
C SER A 20 1.33 14.83 7.02
N THR A 21 1.77 14.50 8.23
CA THR A 21 1.31 13.30 8.97
C THR A 21 -0.18 13.40 9.35
N ARG A 22 -0.68 14.59 9.72
CA ARG A 22 -2.12 14.82 9.96
C ARG A 22 -2.96 14.68 8.70
N CYS A 23 -2.50 15.15 7.55
CA CYS A 23 -3.21 15.03 6.27
C CYS A 23 -3.34 13.57 5.80
N PHE A 24 -2.33 12.73 6.08
CA PHE A 24 -2.36 11.30 5.72
C PHE A 24 -3.15 10.42 6.69
N LEU A 25 -3.09 10.68 8.00
CA LEU A 25 -4.02 10.08 8.97
C LEU A 25 -5.47 10.47 8.67
N GLN A 26 -5.68 11.66 8.09
CA GLN A 26 -7.01 12.11 7.69
C GLN A 26 -7.62 11.22 6.59
N ALA A 27 -6.83 10.69 5.65
CA ALA A 27 -7.31 9.77 4.61
C ALA A 27 -7.83 8.43 5.18
N ALA A 28 -7.18 7.87 6.20
CA ALA A 28 -7.69 6.68 6.91
C ALA A 28 -8.96 7.00 7.74
N THR A 29 -9.10 8.24 8.24
CA THR A 29 -10.34 8.73 8.85
C THR A 29 -11.45 9.09 7.85
N MET A 30 -11.17 9.10 6.53
CA MET A 30 -12.15 9.45 5.48
C MET A 30 -12.96 8.27 4.95
N LEU A 31 -12.67 7.03 5.36
CA LEU A 31 -13.50 5.88 4.98
C LEU A 31 -14.76 5.85 5.84
N SER A 32 -15.91 5.98 5.19
CA SER A 32 -17.22 5.78 5.82
C SER A 32 -17.40 4.34 6.27
N LYS A 33 -18.33 4.09 7.21
CA LYS A 33 -18.65 2.74 7.66
C LYS A 33 -18.99 1.81 6.48
N ARG A 34 -19.81 2.29 5.54
CA ARG A 34 -20.20 1.53 4.34
C ARG A 34 -19.00 1.17 3.46
N GLU A 35 -18.05 2.09 3.28
CA GLU A 35 -16.83 1.78 2.52
C GLU A 35 -15.97 0.73 3.23
N LYS A 36 -15.83 0.82 4.57
CA LYS A 36 -15.10 -0.18 5.36
C LYS A 36 -15.72 -1.57 5.25
N ASP A 37 -17.04 -1.67 5.39
CA ASP A 37 -17.77 -2.93 5.27
C ASP A 37 -17.59 -3.53 3.86
N LEU A 38 -17.70 -2.71 2.82
CA LEU A 38 -17.48 -3.12 1.42
C LEU A 38 -16.05 -3.62 1.16
N ILE A 39 -15.05 -2.89 1.65
CA ILE A 39 -13.63 -3.28 1.50
C ILE A 39 -13.39 -4.64 2.15
N LYS A 40 -13.91 -4.83 3.37
CA LYS A 40 -13.79 -6.09 4.11
C LYS A 40 -14.43 -7.25 3.34
N GLU A 41 -15.66 -7.07 2.86
CA GLU A 41 -16.39 -8.08 2.07
C GLU A 41 -15.61 -8.48 0.81
N ILE A 42 -15.09 -7.50 0.06
CA ILE A 42 -14.30 -7.75 -1.15
C ILE A 42 -13.06 -8.58 -0.82
N TRP A 43 -12.31 -8.22 0.22
CA TRP A 43 -11.07 -8.95 0.56
C TRP A 43 -11.31 -10.35 1.14
N GLU A 44 -12.39 -10.55 1.89
CA GLU A 44 -12.80 -11.88 2.34
C GLU A 44 -13.07 -12.81 1.14
N ARG A 45 -13.74 -12.29 0.11
CA ARG A 45 -14.04 -13.03 -1.11
C ARG A 45 -12.81 -13.29 -2.00
N LEU A 46 -11.82 -12.40 -1.97
CA LEU A 46 -10.59 -12.53 -2.76
C LEU A 46 -9.51 -13.39 -2.08
N THR A 47 -9.63 -13.66 -0.78
CA THR A 47 -8.66 -14.47 -0.02
C THR A 47 -8.39 -15.86 -0.63
N PRO A 48 -9.39 -16.61 -1.16
CA PRO A 48 -9.16 -17.89 -1.83
C PRO A 48 -8.29 -17.81 -3.09
N VAL A 49 -8.26 -16.67 -3.76
CA VAL A 49 -7.53 -16.42 -5.04
C VAL A 49 -6.41 -15.38 -4.86
N ALA A 50 -5.93 -15.22 -3.63
CA ALA A 50 -4.94 -14.21 -3.26
C ALA A 50 -3.61 -14.37 -4.02
N ALA A 51 -3.24 -15.60 -4.38
CA ALA A 51 -2.01 -15.87 -5.11
C ALA A 51 -2.06 -15.30 -6.53
N GLU A 52 -3.17 -15.56 -7.24
CA GLU A 52 -3.40 -15.11 -8.61
C GLU A 52 -3.50 -13.59 -8.69
N ILE A 53 -4.31 -12.98 -7.82
CA ILE A 53 -4.47 -11.51 -7.76
C ILE A 53 -3.14 -10.82 -7.47
N GLY A 54 -2.42 -11.30 -6.46
CA GLY A 54 -1.15 -10.70 -6.06
C GLY A 54 -0.06 -10.86 -7.11
N ALA A 55 0.02 -12.02 -7.76
CA ALA A 55 0.96 -12.25 -8.85
C ALA A 55 0.65 -11.39 -10.08
N ASP A 56 -0.63 -11.29 -10.47
CA ASP A 56 -1.07 -10.42 -11.57
C ASP A 56 -0.73 -8.95 -11.30
N ALA A 57 -0.98 -8.46 -10.08
CA ALA A 57 -0.65 -7.09 -9.69
C ALA A 57 0.87 -6.82 -9.77
N LEU A 58 1.69 -7.77 -9.31
CA LEU A 58 3.15 -7.66 -9.41
C LEU A 58 3.63 -7.68 -10.87
N LEU A 59 3.10 -8.57 -11.71
CA LEU A 59 3.44 -8.64 -13.13
C LEU A 59 3.10 -7.33 -13.85
N ARG A 60 1.93 -6.74 -13.56
CA ARG A 60 1.53 -5.43 -14.10
C ARG A 60 2.47 -4.32 -13.66
N MET A 61 2.85 -4.32 -12.38
CA MET A 61 3.82 -3.35 -11.85
C MET A 61 5.18 -3.51 -12.53
N PHE A 62 5.67 -4.75 -12.69
CA PHE A 62 6.95 -5.03 -13.34
C PHE A 62 6.96 -4.69 -14.83
N ALA A 63 5.84 -4.85 -15.53
CA ALA A 63 5.71 -4.49 -16.93
C ALA A 63 5.64 -2.96 -17.11
N SER A 64 4.85 -2.27 -16.29
CA SER A 64 4.62 -0.82 -16.39
C SER A 64 5.76 0.01 -15.80
N TYR A 65 6.43 -0.53 -14.77
CA TYR A 65 7.49 0.14 -14.01
C TYR A 65 8.69 -0.80 -13.83
N PRO A 66 9.51 -1.04 -14.88
CA PRO A 66 10.57 -2.05 -14.84
C PRO A 66 11.61 -1.86 -13.74
N GLY A 67 11.84 -0.61 -13.29
CA GLY A 67 12.76 -0.31 -12.18
C GLY A 67 12.40 -1.00 -10.86
N THR A 68 11.12 -1.36 -10.67
CA THR A 68 10.65 -2.09 -9.48
C THR A 68 11.15 -3.55 -9.42
N LYS A 69 11.61 -4.12 -10.55
CA LYS A 69 12.19 -5.47 -10.60
C LYS A 69 13.50 -5.59 -9.82
N THR A 70 14.20 -4.48 -9.60
CA THR A 70 15.53 -4.48 -8.95
C THR A 70 15.48 -5.03 -7.52
N TYR A 71 14.36 -4.86 -6.81
CA TYR A 71 14.12 -5.43 -5.48
C TYR A 71 13.94 -6.96 -5.48
N PHE A 72 13.79 -7.57 -6.65
CA PHE A 72 13.52 -9.00 -6.84
C PHE A 72 14.59 -9.68 -7.72
N SER A 73 15.74 -9.05 -7.92
CA SER A 73 16.79 -9.52 -8.85
C SER A 73 17.31 -10.94 -8.58
N HIS A 74 17.16 -11.44 -7.35
CA HIS A 74 17.61 -12.76 -6.92
C HIS A 74 16.51 -13.83 -6.96
N LEU A 75 15.34 -13.50 -7.48
CA LEU A 75 14.13 -14.32 -7.41
C LEU A 75 13.59 -14.62 -8.80
N ASP A 76 13.01 -15.80 -8.98
CA ASP A 76 12.25 -16.11 -10.18
C ASP A 76 10.91 -15.35 -10.14
N ILE A 77 10.81 -14.31 -10.97
CA ILE A 77 9.62 -13.48 -11.14
C ILE A 77 8.94 -13.71 -12.50
N SER A 78 9.21 -14.85 -13.13
CA SER A 78 8.49 -15.25 -14.35
C SER A 78 6.99 -15.49 -14.05
N PRO A 79 6.10 -15.31 -15.04
CA PRO A 79 4.68 -15.60 -14.87
C PRO A 79 4.46 -17.01 -14.33
N ASN A 80 3.60 -17.14 -13.32
CA ASN A 80 3.29 -18.41 -12.63
C ASN A 80 4.45 -19.07 -11.88
N SER A 81 5.58 -18.39 -11.66
CA SER A 81 6.62 -18.94 -10.79
C SER A 81 6.06 -19.16 -9.38
N SER A 82 6.54 -20.22 -8.72
CA SER A 82 6.12 -20.55 -7.35
C SER A 82 6.43 -19.41 -6.38
N HIS A 83 7.57 -18.73 -6.58
CA HIS A 83 7.98 -17.60 -5.77
C HIS A 83 7.05 -16.40 -5.97
N LEU A 84 6.71 -16.05 -7.21
CA LEU A 84 5.84 -14.92 -7.51
C LEU A 84 4.44 -15.13 -6.93
N LEU A 85 3.86 -16.32 -7.09
CA LEU A 85 2.56 -16.69 -6.52
C LEU A 85 2.58 -16.65 -4.98
N ALA A 86 3.61 -17.21 -4.36
CA ALA A 86 3.76 -17.20 -2.91
C ALA A 86 3.92 -15.78 -2.36
N HIS A 87 4.69 -14.93 -3.05
CA HIS A 87 4.87 -13.54 -2.63
C HIS A 87 3.61 -12.70 -2.86
N GLY A 88 2.97 -12.84 -4.01
CA GLY A 88 1.68 -12.21 -4.32
C GLY A 88 0.62 -12.54 -3.27
N LYS A 89 0.50 -13.82 -2.89
CA LYS A 89 -0.38 -14.25 -1.81
C LYS A 89 -0.09 -13.53 -0.49
N LYS A 90 1.18 -13.42 -0.09
CA LYS A 90 1.55 -12.70 1.16
C LYS A 90 1.11 -11.24 1.14
N ILE A 91 1.27 -10.56 0.01
CA ILE A 91 0.85 -9.16 -0.15
C ILE A 91 -0.68 -9.06 0.01
N VAL A 92 -1.44 -9.86 -0.73
CA VAL A 92 -2.91 -9.81 -0.69
C VAL A 92 -3.44 -10.18 0.69
N LEU A 93 -2.85 -11.16 1.37
CA LEU A 93 -3.24 -11.52 2.73
C LEU A 93 -2.95 -10.40 3.74
N ALA A 94 -1.81 -9.71 3.63
CA ALA A 94 -1.51 -8.56 4.51
C ALA A 94 -2.49 -7.40 4.27
N ILE A 95 -2.88 -7.18 3.01
CA ILE A 95 -3.93 -6.21 2.67
C ILE A 95 -5.28 -6.66 3.26
N ALA A 96 -5.68 -7.92 3.09
CA ALA A 96 -6.93 -8.43 3.65
C ALA A 96 -6.96 -8.35 5.19
N GLU A 97 -5.84 -8.62 5.85
CA GLU A 97 -5.69 -8.48 7.31
C GLU A 97 -5.86 -7.01 7.75
N GLY A 98 -5.21 -6.08 7.05
CA GLY A 98 -5.39 -4.64 7.31
C GLY A 98 -6.83 -4.14 7.07
N ALA A 99 -7.59 -4.81 6.21
CA ALA A 99 -8.99 -4.48 5.94
C ALA A 99 -9.94 -4.91 7.08
N GLN A 100 -9.54 -5.87 7.93
CA GLN A 100 -10.37 -6.35 9.04
C GLN A 100 -10.61 -5.27 10.10
N ASP A 101 -9.58 -4.46 10.40
CA ASP A 101 -9.70 -3.28 11.24
C ASP A 101 -8.80 -2.14 10.73
N ILE A 102 -9.37 -1.36 9.81
CA ILE A 102 -8.69 -0.21 9.19
C ILE A 102 -8.33 0.87 10.24
N SER A 103 -9.01 0.91 11.39
CA SER A 103 -8.68 1.89 12.46
C SER A 103 -7.37 1.56 13.18
N GLN A 104 -6.96 0.28 13.15
CA GLN A 104 -5.74 -0.22 13.78
C GLN A 104 -4.61 -0.46 12.76
N LEU A 105 -4.73 0.07 11.54
CA LEU A 105 -3.83 -0.26 10.43
C LEU A 105 -2.35 -0.03 10.75
N THR A 106 -2.00 1.05 11.46
CA THR A 106 -0.62 1.30 11.91
C THR A 106 -0.09 0.20 12.84
N VAL A 107 -0.92 -0.29 13.75
CA VAL A 107 -0.55 -1.36 14.68
C VAL A 107 -0.40 -2.67 13.93
N THR A 108 -1.39 -3.02 13.10
CA THR A 108 -1.40 -4.25 12.28
C THR A 108 -0.17 -4.34 11.37
N LEU A 109 0.24 -3.21 10.76
CA LEU A 109 1.35 -3.19 9.81
C LEU A 109 2.72 -2.89 10.41
N ALA A 110 2.83 -2.69 11.74
CA ALA A 110 4.09 -2.31 12.38
C ALA A 110 5.29 -3.24 12.07
N PRO A 111 5.14 -4.57 12.00
CA PRO A 111 6.22 -5.46 11.58
C PRO A 111 6.62 -5.21 10.11
N LEU A 112 5.65 -5.04 9.22
CA LEU A 112 5.88 -4.80 7.80
C LEU A 112 6.51 -3.44 7.53
N GLN A 113 6.13 -2.39 8.26
CA GLN A 113 6.79 -1.08 8.20
C GLN A 113 8.29 -1.22 8.47
N THR A 114 8.65 -1.96 9.52
CA THR A 114 10.04 -2.17 9.94
C THR A 114 10.82 -2.97 8.89
N LEU A 115 10.23 -4.05 8.40
CA LEU A 115 10.81 -4.88 7.34
C LEU A 115 11.10 -4.05 6.09
N HIS A 116 10.11 -3.32 5.59
CA HIS A 116 10.25 -2.55 4.37
C HIS A 116 11.25 -1.41 4.55
N ALA A 117 11.15 -0.63 5.63
CA ALA A 117 11.98 0.54 5.85
C ALA A 117 13.46 0.22 6.07
N TYR A 118 13.75 -0.72 6.97
CA TYR A 118 15.13 -0.90 7.45
C TYR A 118 15.87 -2.05 6.79
N GLN A 119 15.15 -3.13 6.43
CA GLN A 119 15.77 -4.32 5.83
C GLN A 119 15.72 -4.26 4.31
N LEU A 120 14.53 -4.09 3.72
CA LEU A 120 14.36 -4.09 2.26
C LEU A 120 14.69 -2.74 1.62
N ARG A 121 14.52 -1.65 2.36
CA ARG A 121 14.75 -0.26 1.93
C ARG A 121 14.05 0.07 0.61
N ILE A 122 12.79 -0.32 0.50
CA ILE A 122 11.97 -0.05 -0.68
C ILE A 122 11.72 1.46 -0.80
N ASP A 123 11.95 2.06 -1.98
CA ASP A 123 11.61 3.47 -2.16
C ASP A 123 10.09 3.66 -1.92
N PRO A 124 9.67 4.56 -1.02
CA PRO A 124 8.25 4.76 -0.70
C PRO A 124 7.35 5.06 -1.90
N ARG A 125 7.91 5.59 -3.01
CA ARG A 125 7.15 5.82 -4.25
C ARG A 125 6.61 4.52 -4.84
N ASN A 126 7.29 3.39 -4.64
CA ASN A 126 6.90 2.11 -5.23
C ASN A 126 5.63 1.52 -4.58
N PHE A 127 5.30 1.88 -3.34
CA PHE A 127 4.04 1.44 -2.72
C PHE A 127 2.83 1.96 -3.50
N LYS A 128 2.88 3.20 -4.02
CA LYS A 128 1.82 3.77 -4.85
C LYS A 128 1.68 3.06 -6.20
N LEU A 129 2.81 2.63 -6.78
CA LEU A 129 2.82 1.87 -8.04
C LEU A 129 2.18 0.49 -7.86
N LEU A 130 2.46 -0.17 -6.73
CA LEU A 130 1.82 -1.42 -6.35
C LEU A 130 0.32 -1.23 -6.10
N SER A 131 -0.07 -0.19 -5.35
CA SER A 131 -1.49 0.13 -5.12
C SER A 131 -2.26 0.32 -6.42
N HIS A 132 -1.70 1.08 -7.37
CA HIS A 132 -2.32 1.26 -8.68
C HIS A 132 -2.42 -0.06 -9.47
N SER A 133 -1.34 -0.83 -9.50
CA SER A 133 -1.33 -2.12 -10.23
C SER A 133 -2.33 -3.10 -9.62
N MET A 134 -2.49 -3.09 -8.29
CA MET A 134 -3.52 -3.85 -7.58
C MET A 134 -4.93 -3.42 -7.97
N LEU A 135 -5.23 -2.12 -8.04
CA LEU A 135 -6.54 -1.63 -8.50
C LEU A 135 -6.87 -2.12 -9.92
N VAL A 136 -5.88 -2.13 -10.82
CA VAL A 136 -6.06 -2.65 -12.18
C VAL A 136 -6.34 -4.16 -12.16
N SER A 137 -5.60 -4.93 -11.37
CA SER A 137 -5.85 -6.38 -11.21
C SER A 137 -7.24 -6.67 -10.66
N LEU A 138 -7.67 -5.91 -9.65
CA LEU A 138 -9.02 -6.02 -9.09
C LEU A 138 -10.09 -5.69 -10.13
N ALA A 139 -9.92 -4.62 -10.91
CA ALA A 139 -10.84 -4.24 -11.97
C ALA A 139 -10.95 -5.34 -13.04
N CYS A 140 -9.82 -5.92 -13.46
CA CYS A 140 -9.83 -7.02 -14.43
C CYS A 140 -10.48 -8.29 -13.88
N TYR A 141 -10.27 -8.60 -12.60
CA TYR A 141 -10.77 -9.84 -12.00
C TYR A 141 -12.26 -9.77 -11.62
N LEU A 142 -12.69 -8.67 -11.02
CA LEU A 142 -14.06 -8.48 -10.56
C LEU A 142 -15.01 -8.00 -11.67
N GLY A 143 -14.47 -7.44 -12.76
CA GLY A 143 -15.26 -6.95 -13.89
C GLY A 143 -16.32 -5.93 -13.46
N ASP A 144 -17.57 -6.18 -13.83
CA ASP A 144 -18.71 -5.29 -13.56
C ASP A 144 -19.00 -5.12 -12.05
N GLU A 145 -18.54 -6.04 -11.20
CA GLU A 145 -18.69 -5.94 -9.77
C GLU A 145 -17.75 -4.89 -9.14
N PHE A 146 -16.68 -4.49 -9.84
CA PHE A 146 -15.81 -3.41 -9.40
C PHE A 146 -16.41 -2.04 -9.74
N THR A 147 -17.57 -1.78 -9.13
CA THR A 147 -18.32 -0.54 -9.32
C THR A 147 -17.48 0.71 -9.01
N PRO A 148 -17.85 1.90 -9.50
CA PRO A 148 -17.14 3.14 -9.16
C PRO A 148 -17.03 3.40 -7.65
N VAL A 149 -18.02 2.96 -6.87
CA VAL A 149 -18.00 3.05 -5.40
C VAL A 149 -16.97 2.09 -4.79
N ALA A 150 -16.91 0.85 -5.28
CA ALA A 150 -15.91 -0.13 -4.85
C ALA A 150 -14.49 0.33 -5.21
N HIS A 151 -14.30 0.88 -6.42
CA HIS A 151 -13.03 1.44 -6.84
C HIS A 151 -12.60 2.60 -5.94
N ALA A 152 -13.45 3.60 -5.73
CA ALA A 152 -13.11 4.75 -4.88
C ALA A 152 -12.79 4.34 -3.44
N ALA A 153 -13.54 3.38 -2.87
CA ALA A 153 -13.27 2.85 -1.53
C ALA A 153 -11.91 2.13 -1.47
N MET A 154 -11.64 1.27 -2.45
CA MET A 154 -10.40 0.50 -2.52
C MET A 154 -9.17 1.39 -2.73
N ASP A 155 -9.27 2.43 -3.57
CA ASP A 155 -8.19 3.39 -3.80
C ASP A 155 -7.83 4.17 -2.54
N LYS A 156 -8.83 4.67 -1.81
CA LYS A 156 -8.64 5.32 -0.50
C LYS A 156 -7.94 4.38 0.47
N TYR A 157 -8.39 3.13 0.54
CA TYR A 157 -7.83 2.13 1.44
C TYR A 157 -6.38 1.76 1.09
N LEU A 158 -6.08 1.45 -0.16
CA LEU A 158 -4.72 1.13 -0.61
C LEU A 158 -3.78 2.33 -0.50
N SER A 159 -4.30 3.56 -0.61
CA SER A 159 -3.55 4.78 -0.33
C SER A 159 -3.19 4.91 1.15
N ALA A 160 -4.13 4.63 2.05
CA ALA A 160 -3.87 4.60 3.50
C ALA A 160 -2.87 3.49 3.87
N PHE A 161 -3.05 2.29 3.31
CA PHE A 161 -2.14 1.15 3.49
C PHE A 161 -0.70 1.48 3.06
N ALA A 162 -0.53 2.05 1.86
CA ALA A 162 0.77 2.49 1.37
C ALA A 162 1.39 3.60 2.24
N ALA A 163 0.58 4.57 2.70
CA ALA A 163 1.05 5.65 3.56
C ALA A 163 1.55 5.13 4.92
N VAL A 164 0.83 4.17 5.51
CA VAL A 164 1.22 3.51 6.76
C VAL A 164 2.51 2.71 6.55
N LEU A 165 2.65 1.91 5.49
CA LEU A 165 3.91 1.19 5.22
C LEU A 165 5.12 2.11 5.08
N ALA A 166 4.90 3.32 4.54
CA ALA A 166 5.93 4.33 4.35
C ALA A 166 6.23 5.18 5.60
N GLU A 167 5.52 4.99 6.72
CA GLU A 167 5.59 5.87 7.88
C GLU A 167 7.01 5.94 8.49
N LYS A 168 7.70 4.80 8.58
CA LYS A 168 9.05 4.70 9.18
C LYS A 168 10.21 5.22 8.30
N TYR A 169 9.92 5.71 7.09
CA TYR A 169 10.92 6.33 6.21
C TYR A 169 11.05 7.85 6.44
N ARG A 170 10.15 8.43 7.24
CA ARG A 170 10.14 9.84 7.60
C ARG A 170 10.82 10.04 8.94
#